data_AF-A0AAE0V4C1-F1
#
_entry.id   AF-A0AAE0V4C1-F1
#
_cell.length_a   1.000
_cell.length_b   1.000
_cell.length_c   1.000
_cell.angle_alpha   90.00
_cell.angle_beta   90.00
_cell.angle_gamma   90.00
#
_symmetry.space_group_name_H-M   'P 1'
#
loop_
_entity.id
_entity.type
_entity.pdbx_description
1 polymer ?
#
loop_
_entity_poly.entity_id
_entity_poly.type
_entity_poly.pdbx_seq_one_letter_code
_entity_poly.pdbx_strand_id
1 'polypeptide(L)'
;MFKHKGAHQYMWYQDTLGRRSMIDLVVVSSDLWLHVLDTRVKRGVELSTNHHRLRRRMPDRLGRCKHIVRVCWEHLADPSVRGIFNSHLRESFNQIPREVGNIESEWTMFSSSIVDAAIQSCGHKVSGAGRGGNPRTQWWTLEVRDAAKLKKESYQAWLARGTLEAAEAYQQAKQTAAWVVLEAKTWVREEFGEAIEKDYRTGKFWQTVRRLRRGKQLSANTGGGGELLASTGDIVGRWKEYFEDLLNPTDTPSVEEPEAEDSEVDSFITQAEVTEVVQQLPGGKAPGVDEIRPEYLKSLDVVGLSWLTCLCNITWQSGTVPLDWATGVVVPLFKKGDRRVCSNYRGTTLLSLPRKVYSRVLERRVRPLVEPRIQKEQCGFHPGRGTLDQLYTLHRVLEGSSEFAQPVHMCFVDLEKAFDRVPRGILWEVLWEYKIRGPLLRAVRSLYNRSRSLDHVAS
;
A
#
# COMPACT_ATOMS: atom_id res chain seq x y z
N MET A 1 -15.35 22.76 -33.65
CA MET A 1 -14.57 23.64 -32.75
C MET A 1 -15.55 24.61 -32.07
N PHE A 2 -15.44 24.85 -30.76
CA PHE A 2 -16.37 25.72 -30.05
C PHE A 2 -16.24 27.18 -30.51
N LYS A 3 -17.38 27.86 -30.74
CA LYS A 3 -17.39 29.27 -31.17
C LYS A 3 -17.11 30.18 -29.98
N HIS A 4 -16.01 30.93 -30.04
CA HIS A 4 -15.63 31.91 -29.04
C HIS A 4 -15.14 33.20 -29.67
N LYS A 5 -15.21 34.31 -28.91
CA LYS A 5 -14.53 35.56 -29.29
C LYS A 5 -13.03 35.29 -29.49
N GLY A 6 -12.39 35.96 -30.46
CA GLY A 6 -10.97 35.74 -30.77
C GLY A 6 -10.05 35.81 -29.54
N ALA A 7 -10.40 36.64 -28.56
CA ALA A 7 -9.69 36.74 -27.29
C ALA A 7 -9.59 35.42 -26.48
N HIS A 8 -10.50 34.47 -26.72
CA HIS A 8 -10.59 33.17 -26.05
C HIS A 8 -10.13 32.00 -26.94
N GLN A 9 -9.62 32.28 -28.14
CA GLN A 9 -9.15 31.27 -29.10
C GLN A 9 -7.62 31.14 -29.10
N TYR A 10 -6.90 32.25 -28.91
CA TYR A 10 -5.44 32.27 -28.94
C TYR A 10 -4.86 32.30 -27.53
N MET A 11 -3.76 31.57 -27.34
CA MET A 11 -3.13 31.42 -26.03
C MET A 11 -1.86 32.26 -25.85
N TRP A 12 -1.24 32.66 -26.96
CA TRP A 12 -0.02 33.45 -26.94
C TRP A 12 -0.20 34.69 -27.81
N TYR A 13 0.20 35.83 -27.26
CA TYR A 13 0.15 37.13 -27.91
C TYR A 13 1.54 37.76 -27.82
N GLN A 14 2.07 38.18 -28.97
CA GLN A 14 3.28 38.99 -29.03
C GLN A 14 2.87 40.41 -29.43
N ASP A 15 2.73 41.27 -28.42
CA ASP A 15 2.21 42.62 -28.59
C ASP A 15 3.08 43.48 -29.52
N THR A 16 4.39 43.20 -29.60
CA THR A 16 5.34 43.94 -30.45
C THR A 16 5.22 43.65 -31.95
N LEU A 17 4.63 42.50 -32.35
CA LEU A 17 4.54 42.07 -33.75
C LEU A 17 3.11 41.73 -34.19
N GLY A 18 2.11 41.90 -33.32
CA GLY A 18 0.71 41.55 -33.59
C GLY A 18 0.45 40.06 -33.83
N ARG A 19 1.42 39.18 -33.55
CA ARG A 19 1.33 37.73 -33.82
C ARG A 19 0.54 37.02 -32.73
N ARG A 20 -0.31 36.07 -33.14
CA ARG A 20 -1.15 35.24 -32.27
C ARG A 20 -0.95 33.78 -32.59
N SER A 21 -0.72 32.96 -31.58
CA SER A 21 -0.45 31.52 -31.77
C SER A 21 -1.35 30.64 -30.89
N MET A 22 -1.74 29.48 -31.44
CA MET A 22 -2.41 28.39 -30.74
C MET A 22 -1.36 27.30 -30.51
N ILE A 23 -0.96 27.11 -29.25
CA ILE A 23 0.23 26.29 -28.91
C ILE A 23 -0.18 25.02 -28.16
N ASP A 24 -1.25 25.05 -27.34
CA ASP A 24 -1.75 23.88 -26.63
C ASP A 24 -3.01 23.34 -27.31
N LEU A 25 -3.05 22.02 -27.47
CA LEU A 25 -4.18 21.28 -28.01
C LEU A 25 -4.77 20.40 -26.91
N VAL A 26 -6.10 20.35 -26.85
CA VAL A 26 -6.80 19.34 -26.05
C VAL A 26 -7.07 18.15 -26.95
N VAL A 27 -6.25 17.11 -26.82
CA VAL A 27 -6.49 15.83 -27.48
C VAL A 27 -7.39 14.98 -26.59
N VAL A 28 -8.45 14.42 -27.17
CA VAL A 28 -9.45 13.60 -26.48
C VAL A 28 -9.67 12.35 -27.31
N SER A 29 -9.74 11.20 -26.66
CA SER A 29 -10.07 9.94 -27.32
C SER A 29 -11.51 9.96 -27.85
N SER A 30 -11.81 9.13 -28.86
CA SER A 30 -13.08 9.16 -29.60
C SER A 30 -14.31 8.95 -28.69
N ASP A 31 -14.19 8.10 -27.68
CA ASP A 31 -15.15 7.83 -26.61
C ASP A 31 -15.42 9.04 -25.69
N LEU A 32 -14.40 9.88 -25.46
CA LEU A 32 -14.51 11.05 -24.58
C LEU A 32 -14.89 12.33 -25.32
N TRP A 33 -14.87 12.34 -26.66
CA TRP A 33 -15.15 13.52 -27.49
C TRP A 33 -16.55 14.09 -27.23
N LEU A 34 -17.56 13.22 -27.14
CA LEU A 34 -18.96 13.61 -26.86
C LEU A 34 -19.16 14.25 -25.48
N HIS A 35 -18.21 14.04 -24.57
CA HIS A 35 -18.25 14.58 -23.22
C HIS A 35 -17.55 15.94 -23.10
N VAL A 36 -16.95 16.47 -24.18
CA VAL A 36 -16.37 17.81 -24.19
C VAL A 36 -17.47 18.83 -24.41
N LEU A 37 -17.79 19.61 -23.37
CA LEU A 37 -18.83 20.65 -23.45
C LEU A 37 -18.29 21.99 -23.95
N ASP A 38 -17.02 22.28 -23.67
CA ASP A 38 -16.40 23.56 -24.03
C ASP A 38 -14.87 23.50 -23.98
N THR A 39 -14.18 24.28 -24.81
CA THR A 39 -12.73 24.52 -24.69
C THR A 39 -12.43 25.99 -24.94
N ARG A 40 -12.06 26.73 -23.88
CA ARG A 40 -11.83 28.17 -23.94
C ARG A 40 -10.54 28.60 -23.26
N VAL A 41 -9.87 29.59 -23.84
CA VAL A 41 -8.72 30.24 -23.22
C VAL A 41 -9.18 31.24 -22.15
N LYS A 42 -8.60 31.14 -20.94
CA LYS A 42 -8.81 32.05 -19.82
C LYS A 42 -7.63 33.01 -19.66
N ARG A 43 -7.92 34.30 -19.81
CA ARG A 43 -6.97 35.40 -19.56
C ARG A 43 -6.93 35.79 -18.08
N GLY A 44 -5.80 36.34 -17.63
CA GLY A 44 -5.62 36.87 -16.27
C GLY A 44 -5.36 35.83 -15.18
N VAL A 45 -5.09 34.57 -15.54
CA VAL A 45 -4.81 33.47 -14.60
C VAL A 45 -3.31 33.11 -14.57
N GLU A 46 -2.51 33.82 -15.35
CA GLU A 46 -1.06 33.60 -15.44
C GLU A 46 -0.38 34.15 -14.20
N LEU A 47 0.54 33.41 -13.60
CA LEU A 47 1.34 33.88 -12.47
C LEU A 47 2.80 34.09 -12.84
N SER A 48 3.34 33.35 -13.82
CA SER A 48 4.77 33.38 -14.18
C SER A 48 5.08 33.10 -15.66
N THR A 49 4.07 32.91 -16.53
CA THR A 49 4.26 32.56 -17.95
C THR A 49 3.43 33.47 -18.86
N ASN A 50 3.90 33.67 -20.10
CA ASN A 50 3.20 34.43 -21.15
C ASN A 50 2.17 33.58 -21.93
N HIS A 51 1.69 32.49 -21.31
CA HIS A 51 0.80 31.51 -21.94
C HIS A 51 -0.56 31.50 -21.23
N HIS A 52 -1.61 31.87 -21.97
CA HIS A 52 -2.95 31.90 -21.41
C HIS A 52 -3.48 30.48 -21.20
N ARG A 53 -4.09 30.25 -20.04
CA ARG A 53 -4.56 28.93 -19.65
C ARG A 53 -5.73 28.46 -20.52
N LEU A 54 -5.55 27.34 -21.23
CA LEU A 54 -6.64 26.64 -21.89
C LEU A 54 -7.48 25.86 -20.86
N ARG A 55 -8.80 26.03 -20.89
CA ARG A 55 -9.74 25.35 -20.00
C ARG A 55 -10.73 24.53 -20.82
N ARG A 56 -10.81 23.23 -20.52
CA ARG A 56 -11.88 22.34 -20.97
C ARG A 56 -13.02 22.28 -19.94
N ARG A 57 -14.26 22.25 -20.40
CA ARG A 57 -15.44 21.90 -19.61
C ARG A 57 -15.93 20.52 -20.05
N MET A 58 -16.21 19.65 -19.10
CA MET A 58 -16.83 18.34 -19.29
C MET A 58 -17.99 18.23 -18.27
N PRO A 59 -18.96 17.33 -18.45
CA PRO A 59 -19.81 16.87 -17.34
C PRO A 59 -18.92 16.30 -16.23
N ASP A 60 -19.44 16.29 -15.01
CA ASP A 60 -18.75 15.72 -13.85
C ASP A 60 -18.29 14.30 -14.22
N ARG A 61 -16.99 14.01 -14.08
CA ARG A 61 -16.49 12.66 -14.32
C ARG A 61 -17.25 11.70 -13.39
N LEU A 62 -17.82 10.64 -13.97
CA LEU A 62 -18.15 9.42 -13.23
C LEU A 62 -16.84 8.94 -12.56
N GLY A 63 -16.72 9.22 -11.28
CA GLY A 63 -15.48 9.05 -10.53
C GLY A 63 -15.07 10.34 -9.80
N ARG A 64 -15.91 10.80 -8.86
CA ARG A 64 -15.43 11.68 -7.78
C ARG A 64 -14.20 11.03 -7.13
N CYS A 65 -13.23 11.83 -6.70
CA CYS A 65 -12.20 11.34 -5.79
C CYS A 65 -12.91 10.65 -4.62
N LYS A 66 -12.70 9.34 -4.45
CA LYS A 66 -13.24 8.62 -3.31
C LYS A 66 -12.69 9.28 -2.05
N HIS A 67 -13.55 9.92 -1.28
CA HIS A 67 -13.24 10.33 0.08
C HIS A 67 -13.12 9.05 0.89
N ILE A 68 -11.90 8.64 1.20
CA ILE A 68 -11.64 7.48 2.04
C ILE A 68 -11.59 8.01 3.46
N VAL A 69 -12.63 7.73 4.24
CA VAL A 69 -12.60 7.99 5.68
C VAL A 69 -11.74 6.91 6.32
N ARG A 70 -10.72 7.31 7.08
CA ARG A 70 -9.80 6.39 7.77
C ARG A 70 -9.74 6.76 9.25
N VAL A 71 -9.70 5.75 10.11
CA VAL A 71 -9.45 5.91 11.56
C VAL A 71 -8.07 6.52 11.79
N CYS A 72 -7.95 7.48 12.70
CA CYS A 72 -6.68 8.11 13.09
C CYS A 72 -5.90 7.25 14.10
N TRP A 73 -5.57 6.02 13.71
CA TRP A 73 -4.84 5.05 14.55
C TRP A 73 -3.53 5.62 15.14
N GLU A 74 -2.96 6.67 14.54
CA GLU A 74 -1.80 7.40 15.08
C GLU A 74 -2.04 7.95 16.50
N HIS A 75 -3.29 8.22 16.87
CA HIS A 75 -3.66 8.70 18.20
C HIS A 75 -3.45 7.67 19.32
N LEU A 76 -3.37 6.37 19.00
CA LEU A 76 -3.06 5.32 19.99
C LEU A 76 -1.63 5.41 20.56
N ALA A 77 -0.78 6.26 19.97
CA ALA A 77 0.50 6.61 20.57
C ALA A 77 0.32 7.33 21.92
N ASP A 78 -0.78 8.06 22.10
CA ASP A 78 -1.13 8.75 23.35
C ASP A 78 -1.64 7.74 24.40
N PRO A 79 -1.02 7.67 25.60
CA PRO A 79 -1.46 6.80 26.69
C PRO A 79 -2.92 7.04 27.13
N SER A 80 -3.42 8.27 27.05
CA SER A 80 -4.80 8.60 27.45
C SER A 80 -5.83 7.98 26.50
N VAL A 81 -5.60 8.13 25.19
CA VAL A 81 -6.41 7.51 24.12
C VAL A 81 -6.34 5.98 24.22
N ARG A 82 -5.16 5.42 24.52
CA ARG A 82 -5.00 3.98 24.76
C ARG A 82 -5.82 3.51 25.96
N GLY A 83 -5.92 4.31 27.02
CA GLY A 83 -6.77 4.03 28.17
C GLY A 83 -8.24 3.89 27.78
N ILE A 84 -8.76 4.84 27.00
CA ILE A 84 -10.14 4.85 26.48
C ILE A 84 -10.39 3.67 25.53
N PHE A 85 -9.43 3.40 24.64
CA PHE A 85 -9.51 2.24 23.75
C PHE A 85 -9.66 0.92 24.53
N ASN A 86 -8.87 0.73 25.59
CA ASN A 86 -8.95 -0.48 26.41
C ASN A 86 -10.19 -0.50 27.32
N SER A 87 -10.74 0.64 27.77
CA SER A 87 -11.99 0.63 28.54
C SER A 87 -13.15 0.10 27.70
N HIS A 88 -13.26 0.55 26.44
CA HIS A 88 -14.26 0.02 25.52
C HIS A 88 -14.10 -1.49 25.28
N LEU A 89 -12.86 -1.96 25.10
CA LEU A 89 -12.60 -3.40 24.94
C LEU A 89 -12.98 -4.21 26.18
N ARG A 90 -12.72 -3.71 27.40
CA ARG A 90 -13.12 -4.40 28.64
C ARG A 90 -14.64 -4.45 28.81
N GLU A 91 -15.34 -3.37 28.44
CA GLU A 91 -16.81 -3.34 28.43
C GLU A 91 -17.37 -4.40 27.49
N SER A 92 -16.85 -4.48 26.25
CA SER A 92 -17.22 -5.52 25.29
C SER A 92 -16.85 -6.92 25.78
N PHE A 93 -15.68 -7.09 26.40
CA PHE A 93 -15.23 -8.39 26.92
C PHE A 93 -16.14 -8.93 28.03
N ASN A 94 -16.64 -8.06 28.91
CA ASN A 94 -17.56 -8.44 29.98
C ASN A 94 -18.96 -8.85 29.47
N GLN A 95 -19.31 -8.47 28.24
CA GLN A 95 -20.57 -8.84 27.59
C GLN A 95 -20.47 -10.17 26.83
N ILE A 96 -19.30 -10.81 26.79
CA ILE A 96 -19.11 -12.10 26.12
C ILE A 96 -19.86 -13.18 26.90
N PRO A 97 -20.76 -13.95 26.26
CA PRO A 97 -21.35 -15.15 26.86
C PRO A 97 -20.25 -16.11 27.33
N ARG A 98 -20.36 -16.64 28.55
CA ARG A 98 -19.35 -17.60 29.09
C ARG A 98 -19.37 -18.96 28.39
N GLU A 99 -20.35 -19.20 27.52
CA GLU A 99 -20.41 -20.39 26.68
C GLU A 99 -19.56 -20.17 25.44
N VAL A 100 -18.61 -21.08 25.18
CA VAL A 100 -17.70 -21.01 24.03
C VAL A 100 -18.52 -21.00 22.75
N GLY A 101 -18.62 -19.83 22.11
CA GLY A 101 -19.19 -19.71 20.79
C GLY A 101 -18.35 -20.47 19.76
N ASN A 102 -18.92 -20.74 18.59
CA ASN A 102 -18.11 -21.21 17.47
C ASN A 102 -17.00 -20.18 17.16
N ILE A 103 -15.90 -20.65 16.53
CA ILE A 103 -14.72 -19.83 16.23
C ILE A 103 -15.04 -18.52 15.48
N GLU A 104 -16.06 -18.53 14.62
CA GLU A 104 -16.48 -17.37 13.84
C GLU A 104 -17.21 -16.33 14.71
N SER A 105 -18.06 -16.76 15.64
CA SER A 105 -18.74 -15.87 16.58
C SER A 105 -17.74 -15.17 17.48
N GLU A 106 -16.80 -15.92 18.07
CA GLU A 106 -15.73 -15.35 18.90
C GLU A 106 -14.85 -14.36 18.12
N TRP A 107 -14.48 -14.73 16.89
CA TRP A 107 -13.74 -13.86 16.00
C TRP A 107 -14.53 -12.59 15.63
N THR A 108 -15.81 -12.72 15.32
CA THR A 108 -16.67 -11.60 14.93
C THR A 108 -16.78 -10.61 16.08
N MET A 109 -17.01 -11.10 17.30
CA MET A 109 -17.06 -10.25 18.50
C MET A 109 -15.73 -9.53 18.74
N PHE A 110 -14.60 -10.23 18.65
CA PHE A 110 -13.29 -9.61 18.84
C PHE A 110 -12.99 -8.56 17.77
N SER A 111 -13.19 -8.90 16.50
CA SER A 111 -12.89 -8.02 15.36
C SER A 111 -13.80 -6.80 15.31
N SER A 112 -15.09 -6.93 15.59
CA SER A 112 -15.99 -5.77 15.68
C SER A 112 -15.61 -4.89 16.86
N SER A 113 -15.40 -5.48 18.05
CA SER A 113 -15.08 -4.73 19.26
C SER A 113 -13.77 -3.94 19.13
N ILE A 114 -12.74 -4.52 18.53
CA ILE A 114 -11.45 -3.82 18.36
C ILE A 114 -11.54 -2.69 17.33
N VAL A 115 -12.28 -2.89 16.24
CA VAL A 115 -12.48 -1.85 15.22
C VAL A 115 -13.36 -0.73 15.77
N ASP A 116 -14.45 -1.06 16.45
CA ASP A 116 -15.35 -0.08 17.06
C ASP A 116 -14.67 0.71 18.18
N ALA A 117 -13.91 0.04 19.06
CA ALA A 117 -13.11 0.72 20.08
C ALA A 117 -12.09 1.68 19.44
N ALA A 118 -11.44 1.29 18.33
CA ALA A 118 -10.52 2.16 17.61
C ALA A 118 -11.24 3.36 16.98
N ILE A 119 -12.42 3.15 16.38
CA ILE A 119 -13.26 4.20 15.80
C ILE A 119 -13.66 5.23 16.87
N GLN A 120 -14.16 4.77 18.01
CA GLN A 120 -14.65 5.61 19.10
C GLN A 120 -13.50 6.39 19.78
N SER A 121 -12.36 5.73 20.03
CA SER A 121 -11.22 6.34 20.72
C SER A 121 -10.39 7.27 19.83
N CYS A 122 -10.15 6.91 18.57
CA CYS A 122 -9.19 7.61 17.71
C CYS A 122 -9.86 8.65 16.80
N GLY A 123 -11.16 8.52 16.52
CA GLY A 123 -11.86 9.35 15.55
C GLY A 123 -11.44 9.10 14.10
N HIS A 124 -12.00 9.89 13.18
CA HIS A 124 -11.89 9.68 11.74
C HIS A 124 -11.25 10.89 11.03
N LYS A 125 -10.46 10.61 9.99
CA LYS A 125 -9.96 11.63 9.05
C LYS A 125 -10.35 11.29 7.62
N VAL A 126 -10.85 12.28 6.91
CA VAL A 126 -11.15 12.17 5.48
C VAL A 126 -9.84 12.27 4.69
N SER A 127 -9.43 11.16 4.09
CA SER A 127 -8.30 11.11 3.16
C SER A 127 -8.82 11.14 1.73
N GLY A 128 -8.35 12.10 0.93
CA GLY A 128 -8.69 12.21 -0.49
C GLY A 128 -9.72 13.29 -0.81
N ALA A 129 -9.30 14.55 -0.78
CA ALA A 129 -9.66 15.60 -1.75
C ALA A 129 -8.82 16.83 -1.46
N GLY A 130 -8.39 17.51 -2.52
CA GLY A 130 -7.51 18.67 -2.44
C GLY A 130 -8.11 19.81 -1.63
N ARG A 131 -7.53 20.07 -0.47
CA ARG A 131 -7.21 21.39 0.10
C ARG A 131 -6.19 21.11 1.21
N GLY A 132 -4.92 21.43 0.96
CA GLY A 132 -3.88 21.50 2.01
C GLY A 132 -2.89 20.34 2.14
N GLY A 133 -2.93 19.29 1.31
CA GLY A 133 -2.05 18.11 1.50
C GLY A 133 -1.16 17.69 0.31
N ASN A 134 -1.14 18.46 -0.79
CA ASN A 134 -0.25 18.18 -1.91
C ASN A 134 1.07 18.93 -1.69
N PRO A 135 2.22 18.25 -1.54
CA PRO A 135 3.53 18.91 -1.42
C PRO A 135 3.80 19.86 -2.60
N ARG A 136 3.28 19.53 -3.79
CA ARG A 136 3.42 20.37 -5.00
C ARG A 136 2.64 21.69 -4.93
N THR A 137 1.79 21.89 -3.92
CA THR A 137 1.02 23.12 -3.71
C THR A 137 1.28 23.75 -2.34
N GLN A 138 2.32 23.32 -1.59
CA GLN A 138 2.67 23.94 -0.30
C GLN A 138 3.03 25.42 -0.45
N TRP A 139 3.57 25.82 -1.61
CA TRP A 139 3.87 27.22 -1.93
C TRP A 139 2.62 28.09 -2.11
N TRP A 140 1.41 27.51 -2.11
CA TRP A 140 0.15 28.26 -2.22
C TRP A 140 -0.30 28.77 -0.85
N THR A 141 0.43 29.74 -0.31
CA THR A 141 0.16 30.39 0.98
C THR A 141 -0.98 31.42 0.88
N LEU A 142 -1.42 31.96 2.02
CA LEU A 142 -2.38 33.06 2.07
C LEU A 142 -1.82 34.29 1.33
N GLU A 143 -0.54 34.60 1.50
CA GLU A 143 0.14 35.70 0.82
C GLU A 143 0.14 35.53 -0.71
N VAL A 144 0.47 34.33 -1.21
CA VAL A 144 0.39 34.02 -2.65
C VAL A 144 -1.05 34.16 -3.17
N ARG A 145 -2.03 33.73 -2.37
CA ARG A 145 -3.45 33.83 -2.72
C ARG A 145 -3.90 35.28 -2.82
N ASP A 146 -3.49 36.12 -1.87
CA ASP A 146 -3.87 37.53 -1.81
C ASP A 146 -3.18 38.33 -2.92
N ALA A 147 -1.90 38.08 -3.19
CA ALA A 147 -1.19 38.66 -4.33
C ALA A 147 -1.81 38.25 -5.68
N ALA A 148 -2.20 36.98 -5.83
CA ALA A 148 -2.90 36.50 -7.02
C ALA A 148 -4.30 37.10 -7.18
N LYS A 149 -5.02 37.33 -6.06
CA LYS A 149 -6.32 37.99 -6.04
C LYS A 149 -6.19 39.46 -6.46
N LEU A 150 -5.25 40.19 -5.86
CA LEU A 150 -4.98 41.59 -6.19
C LEU A 150 -4.60 41.76 -7.67
N LYS A 151 -3.70 40.91 -8.20
CA LYS A 151 -3.36 40.89 -9.62
C LYS A 151 -4.59 40.74 -10.52
N LYS A 152 -5.50 39.83 -10.14
CA LYS A 152 -6.72 39.57 -10.91
C LYS A 152 -7.69 40.74 -10.87
N GLU A 153 -7.85 41.37 -9.70
CA GLU A 153 -8.70 42.55 -9.51
C GLU A 153 -8.16 43.75 -10.30
N SER A 154 -6.86 44.01 -10.23
CA SER A 154 -6.21 45.07 -11.03
C SER A 154 -6.32 44.82 -12.54
N TYR A 155 -6.22 43.55 -12.98
CA TYR A 155 -6.43 43.20 -14.39
C TYR A 155 -7.87 43.46 -14.87
N GLN A 156 -8.86 43.16 -14.03
CA GLN A 156 -10.27 43.45 -14.33
C GLN A 156 -10.53 44.96 -14.36
N ALA A 157 -9.95 45.71 -13.44
CA ALA A 157 -10.02 47.17 -13.41
C ALA A 157 -9.39 47.81 -14.66
N TRP A 158 -8.23 47.31 -15.10
CA TRP A 158 -7.60 47.75 -16.34
C TRP A 158 -8.47 47.49 -17.57
N LEU A 159 -9.04 46.29 -17.69
CA LEU A 159 -9.94 45.95 -18.80
C LEU A 159 -11.24 46.78 -18.81
N ALA A 160 -11.73 47.20 -17.64
CA ALA A 160 -12.96 47.97 -17.52
C ALA A 160 -12.76 49.47 -17.77
N ARG A 161 -11.65 50.04 -17.28
CA ARG A 161 -11.40 51.50 -17.30
C ARG A 161 -10.50 51.95 -18.45
N GLY A 162 -9.57 51.10 -18.90
CA GLY A 162 -8.64 51.42 -19.98
C GLY A 162 -7.67 52.58 -19.70
N THR A 163 -7.55 53.04 -18.44
CA THR A 163 -6.70 54.19 -18.06
C THR A 163 -5.24 53.79 -17.84
N LEU A 164 -4.33 54.75 -17.98
CA LEU A 164 -2.89 54.57 -17.72
C LEU A 164 -2.64 54.12 -16.27
N GLU A 165 -3.30 54.76 -15.30
CA GLU A 165 -3.21 54.42 -13.88
C GLU A 165 -3.65 52.97 -13.59
N ALA A 166 -4.71 52.49 -14.23
CA ALA A 166 -5.16 51.11 -14.07
C ALA A 166 -4.19 50.10 -14.71
N ALA A 167 -3.50 50.50 -15.78
CA ALA A 167 -2.44 49.70 -16.40
C ALA A 167 -1.20 49.60 -15.49
N GLU A 168 -0.78 50.72 -14.89
CA GLU A 168 0.35 50.77 -13.95
C GLU A 168 0.06 49.97 -12.68
N ALA A 169 -1.14 50.10 -12.10
CA ALA A 169 -1.59 49.30 -10.95
C ALA A 169 -1.60 47.79 -11.25
N TYR A 170 -1.96 47.40 -12.48
CA TYR A 170 -1.86 46.00 -12.91
C TYR A 170 -0.41 45.53 -13.05
N GLN A 171 0.49 46.36 -13.61
CA GLN A 171 1.91 46.01 -13.74
C GLN A 171 2.57 45.81 -12.38
N GLN A 172 2.32 46.70 -11.42
CA GLN A 172 2.81 46.57 -10.05
C GLN A 172 2.28 45.28 -9.40
N ALA A 173 0.97 45.06 -9.43
CA ALA A 173 0.37 43.83 -8.87
C ALA A 173 0.87 42.56 -9.57
N LYS A 174 1.20 42.62 -10.86
CA LYS A 174 1.80 41.52 -11.63
C LYS A 174 3.21 41.21 -11.16
N GLN A 175 4.05 42.23 -10.92
CA GLN A 175 5.41 42.07 -10.42
C GLN A 175 5.41 41.54 -8.98
N THR A 176 4.60 42.11 -8.09
CA THR A 176 4.45 41.64 -6.71
C THR A 176 4.01 40.18 -6.68
N ALA A 177 2.99 39.80 -7.44
CA ALA A 177 2.54 38.41 -7.49
C ALA A 177 3.60 37.46 -8.06
N ALA A 178 4.43 37.91 -9.00
CA ALA A 178 5.52 37.09 -9.54
C ALA A 178 6.62 36.88 -8.48
N TRP A 179 6.99 37.92 -7.74
CA TRP A 179 8.00 37.87 -6.69
C TRP A 179 7.55 36.99 -5.51
N VAL A 180 6.35 37.20 -4.98
CA VAL A 180 5.79 36.40 -3.87
C VAL A 180 5.65 34.92 -4.24
N VAL A 181 5.27 34.61 -5.50
CA VAL A 181 5.23 33.23 -5.98
C VAL A 181 6.62 32.62 -6.12
N LEU A 182 7.62 33.40 -6.54
CA LEU A 182 8.99 32.93 -6.65
C LEU A 182 9.54 32.60 -5.27
N GLU A 183 9.41 33.51 -4.31
CA GLU A 183 9.87 33.37 -2.93
C GLU A 183 9.19 32.17 -2.23
N ALA A 184 7.87 32.05 -2.33
CA ALA A 184 7.16 30.90 -1.76
C ALA A 184 7.57 29.56 -2.39
N LYS A 185 7.94 29.55 -3.68
CA LYS A 185 8.44 28.33 -4.35
C LYS A 185 9.88 28.01 -3.98
N THR A 186 10.75 29.02 -3.82
CA THR A 186 12.14 28.81 -3.40
C THR A 186 12.18 28.30 -1.99
N TRP A 187 11.42 28.91 -1.07
CA TRP A 187 11.34 28.48 0.32
C TRP A 187 10.86 27.02 0.46
N VAL A 188 9.76 26.64 -0.19
CA VAL A 188 9.29 25.24 -0.18
C VAL A 188 10.31 24.28 -0.78
N ARG A 189 11.08 24.72 -1.78
CA ARG A 189 12.12 23.88 -2.40
C ARG A 189 13.31 23.66 -1.48
N GLU A 190 13.73 24.69 -0.76
CA GLU A 190 14.82 24.63 0.22
C GLU A 190 14.44 23.77 1.42
N GLU A 191 13.29 24.03 2.05
CA GLU A 191 12.76 23.22 3.15
C GLU A 191 12.62 21.74 2.76
N PHE A 192 12.14 21.49 1.53
CA PHE A 192 12.06 20.14 0.99
C PHE A 192 13.43 19.50 0.77
N GLY A 193 14.42 20.27 0.33
CA GLY A 193 15.81 19.82 0.16
C GLY A 193 16.44 19.41 1.48
N GLU A 194 16.33 20.26 2.51
CA GLU A 194 16.83 20.00 3.86
C GLU A 194 16.16 18.77 4.49
N ALA A 195 14.84 18.65 4.35
CA ALA A 195 14.10 17.49 4.85
C ALA A 195 14.56 16.18 4.17
N ILE A 196 14.85 16.23 2.87
CA ILE A 196 15.37 15.09 2.11
C ILE A 196 16.79 14.71 2.54
N GLU A 197 17.66 15.69 2.76
CA GLU A 197 19.05 15.46 3.17
C GLU A 197 19.12 14.85 4.57
N LYS A 198 18.32 15.38 5.50
CA LYS A 198 18.19 14.85 6.86
C LYS A 198 17.65 13.41 6.89
N ASP A 199 16.69 13.10 6.02
CA ASP A 199 16.04 11.79 5.97
C ASP A 199 16.69 10.80 4.98
N TYR A 200 17.83 11.13 4.34
CA TYR A 200 18.44 10.34 3.25
C TYR A 200 18.67 8.87 3.58
N ARG A 201 19.01 8.55 4.85
CA ARG A 201 19.25 7.18 5.33
C ARG A 201 17.97 6.45 5.77
N THR A 202 16.82 7.11 5.77
CA THR A 202 15.56 6.57 6.28
C THR A 202 14.62 6.12 5.16
N GLY A 203 13.65 5.26 5.50
CA GLY A 203 12.60 4.86 4.56
C GLY A 203 11.72 6.02 4.04
N LYS A 204 11.68 7.16 4.74
CA LYS A 204 10.89 8.34 4.35
C LYS A 204 11.42 8.98 3.07
N PHE A 205 12.74 9.01 2.88
CA PHE A 205 13.37 9.49 1.64
C PHE A 205 12.82 8.75 0.42
N TRP A 206 12.85 7.42 0.43
CA TRP A 206 12.37 6.60 -0.68
C TRP A 206 10.86 6.72 -0.91
N GLN A 207 10.06 6.95 0.14
CA GLN A 207 8.62 7.25 -0.01
C GLN A 207 8.40 8.56 -0.76
N THR A 208 9.14 9.61 -0.40
CA THR A 208 9.09 10.93 -1.03
C THR A 208 9.53 10.87 -2.49
N VAL A 209 10.65 10.19 -2.80
CA VAL A 209 11.13 9.98 -4.17
C VAL A 209 10.10 9.23 -5.01
N ARG A 210 9.49 8.16 -4.48
CA ARG A 210 8.42 7.44 -5.19
C ARG A 210 7.20 8.32 -5.44
N ARG A 211 6.79 9.16 -4.47
CA ARG A 211 5.68 10.09 -4.62
C ARG A 211 5.94 11.13 -5.70
N LEU A 212 7.17 11.64 -5.81
CA LEU A 212 7.59 12.56 -6.86
C LEU A 212 7.59 11.91 -8.24
N ARG A 213 8.06 10.65 -8.33
CA ARG A 213 8.10 9.86 -9.58
C ARG A 213 6.72 9.37 -10.05
N ARG A 214 5.65 9.48 -9.25
CA ARG A 214 4.30 9.12 -9.69
C ARG A 214 3.80 10.11 -10.75
N GLY A 215 4.02 9.78 -12.02
CA GLY A 215 3.19 10.25 -13.15
C GLY A 215 1.81 9.57 -13.13
N LYS A 216 0.86 10.09 -13.92
CA LYS A 216 -0.41 9.40 -14.18
C LYS A 216 -0.10 8.03 -14.78
N GLN A 217 -0.41 6.96 -14.04
CA GLN A 217 -0.28 5.61 -14.55
C GLN A 217 -1.50 5.32 -15.44
N LEU A 218 -1.26 4.86 -16.66
CA LEU A 218 -2.30 4.18 -17.43
C LEU A 218 -2.41 2.76 -16.87
N SER A 219 -3.59 2.42 -16.36
CA SER A 219 -3.98 1.05 -16.03
C SER A 219 -4.48 0.38 -17.31
N ALA A 220 -3.55 -0.25 -18.05
CA ALA A 220 -3.88 -1.11 -19.17
C ALA A 220 -3.10 -2.42 -19.01
N ASN A 221 -3.78 -3.55 -19.20
CA ASN A 221 -3.17 -4.88 -19.17
C ASN A 221 -3.28 -5.53 -20.55
N THR A 222 -2.44 -6.53 -20.84
CA THR A 222 -2.58 -7.39 -22.02
C THR A 222 -3.33 -8.68 -21.65
N GLY A 223 -4.36 -9.00 -22.40
CA GLY A 223 -5.11 -10.26 -22.30
C GLY A 223 -4.25 -11.47 -22.70
N GLY A 224 -4.76 -12.69 -22.46
CA GLY A 224 -4.07 -13.94 -22.78
C GLY A 224 -3.65 -14.09 -24.25
N GLY A 225 -4.40 -13.46 -25.18
CA GLY A 225 -4.11 -13.42 -26.62
C GLY A 225 -3.34 -12.19 -27.11
N GLY A 226 -2.82 -11.32 -26.22
CA GLY A 226 -2.08 -10.11 -26.60
C GLY A 226 -2.92 -8.85 -26.84
N GLU A 227 -4.24 -8.91 -26.66
CA GLU A 227 -5.13 -7.75 -26.78
C GLU A 227 -4.98 -6.77 -25.61
N LEU A 228 -5.14 -5.47 -25.87
CA LEU A 228 -5.05 -4.43 -24.85
C LEU A 228 -6.38 -4.26 -24.10
N LEU A 229 -6.40 -4.60 -22.82
CA LEU A 229 -7.54 -4.42 -21.93
C LEU A 229 -7.51 -3.01 -21.31
N ALA A 230 -8.57 -2.25 -21.54
CA ALA A 230 -8.73 -0.87 -21.05
C ALA A 230 -9.86 -0.70 -20.03
N SER A 231 -10.79 -1.67 -19.93
CA SER A 231 -11.89 -1.60 -18.96
C SER A 231 -11.44 -2.12 -17.60
N THR A 232 -11.92 -1.49 -16.52
CA THR A 232 -11.57 -1.90 -15.15
C THR A 232 -12.01 -3.33 -14.84
N GLY A 233 -13.14 -3.78 -15.39
CA GLY A 233 -13.66 -5.13 -15.19
C GLY A 233 -12.74 -6.18 -15.82
N ASP A 234 -12.34 -5.98 -17.08
CA ASP A 234 -11.48 -6.92 -17.80
C ASP A 234 -10.07 -6.99 -17.17
N ILE A 235 -9.56 -5.85 -16.69
CA ILE A 235 -8.27 -5.80 -15.98
C ILE A 235 -8.33 -6.63 -14.70
N VAL A 236 -9.40 -6.51 -13.90
CA VAL A 236 -9.59 -7.30 -12.68
C VAL A 236 -9.77 -8.78 -13.01
N GLY A 237 -10.58 -9.12 -14.02
CA GLY A 237 -10.76 -10.50 -14.48
C GLY A 237 -9.44 -11.15 -14.88
N ARG A 238 -8.61 -10.43 -15.66
CA ARG A 238 -7.29 -10.91 -16.08
C ARG A 238 -6.33 -11.16 -14.91
N TRP A 239 -6.37 -10.31 -13.88
CA TRP A 239 -5.60 -10.50 -12.65
C TRP A 239 -6.05 -11.75 -11.89
N LYS A 240 -7.37 -11.93 -11.78
CA LYS A 240 -7.97 -13.10 -11.13
C LYS A 240 -7.53 -14.40 -11.81
N GLU A 241 -7.71 -14.50 -13.12
CA GLU A 241 -7.27 -15.66 -13.91
C GLU A 241 -5.78 -15.97 -13.69
N TYR A 242 -4.93 -14.93 -13.76
CA TYR A 242 -3.50 -15.09 -13.57
C TYR A 242 -3.14 -15.67 -12.18
N PHE A 243 -3.74 -15.15 -11.11
CA PHE A 243 -3.44 -15.63 -9.76
C PHE A 243 -4.11 -16.98 -9.45
N GLU A 244 -5.27 -17.26 -10.04
CA GLU A 244 -5.96 -18.54 -9.93
C GLU A 244 -5.10 -19.67 -10.51
N ASP A 245 -4.55 -19.49 -11.71
CA ASP A 245 -3.62 -20.43 -12.35
C ASP A 245 -2.31 -20.57 -11.58
N LEU A 246 -1.75 -19.44 -11.11
CA LEU A 246 -0.45 -19.43 -10.44
C LEU A 246 -0.47 -20.13 -9.08
N LEU A 247 -1.55 -19.94 -8.31
CA LEU A 247 -1.63 -20.39 -6.92
C LEU A 247 -2.26 -21.79 -6.76
N ASN A 248 -2.87 -22.34 -7.82
CA ASN A 248 -3.51 -23.65 -7.81
C ASN A 248 -2.97 -24.55 -8.95
N PRO A 249 -1.69 -24.98 -8.89
CA PRO A 249 -1.14 -25.88 -9.90
C PRO A 249 -1.90 -27.22 -9.92
N THR A 250 -2.20 -27.71 -11.11
CA THR A 250 -3.09 -28.87 -11.38
C THR A 250 -2.51 -30.21 -10.91
N ASP A 251 -1.20 -30.28 -10.64
CA ASP A 251 -0.46 -31.51 -10.32
C ASP A 251 -0.14 -31.66 -8.83
N THR A 252 -1.11 -31.44 -7.94
CA THR A 252 -0.95 -31.85 -6.53
C THR A 252 -1.46 -33.27 -6.34
N PRO A 253 -0.57 -34.27 -6.08
CA PRO A 253 -1.02 -35.60 -5.71
C PRO A 253 -1.84 -35.52 -4.42
N SER A 254 -2.98 -36.19 -4.40
CA SER A 254 -3.76 -36.43 -3.18
C SER A 254 -2.98 -37.42 -2.32
N VAL A 255 -2.29 -36.92 -1.31
CA VAL A 255 -1.59 -37.77 -0.35
C VAL A 255 -2.59 -38.23 0.71
N GLU A 256 -2.68 -39.54 0.90
CA GLU A 256 -3.47 -40.16 1.97
C GLU A 256 -2.95 -39.72 3.35
N GLU A 257 -3.88 -39.44 4.25
CA GLU A 257 -3.59 -38.88 5.55
C GLU A 257 -2.90 -39.91 6.44
N PRO A 258 -1.66 -39.67 6.92
CA PRO A 258 -1.11 -40.50 7.98
C PRO A 258 -1.97 -40.29 9.24
N GLU A 259 -2.51 -41.38 9.78
CA GLU A 259 -3.26 -41.37 11.03
C GLU A 259 -2.40 -40.79 12.15
N ALA A 260 -3.04 -39.97 13.00
CA ALA A 260 -2.37 -39.34 14.13
C ALA A 260 -2.07 -40.37 15.20
N GLU A 261 -0.80 -40.74 15.37
CA GLU A 261 -0.34 -41.33 16.64
C GLU A 261 -0.35 -40.24 17.71
N ASP A 262 -1.25 -40.38 18.69
CA ASP A 262 -1.31 -39.53 19.88
C ASP A 262 -0.07 -39.79 20.75
N SER A 263 0.88 -38.86 20.74
CA SER A 263 1.97 -38.80 21.71
C SER A 263 2.52 -37.38 21.84
N GLU A 264 2.62 -36.94 23.10
CA GLU A 264 2.90 -35.58 23.62
C GLU A 264 1.82 -34.54 23.34
N VAL A 265 1.03 -34.27 24.38
CA VAL A 265 0.08 -33.14 24.43
C VAL A 265 0.89 -31.85 24.39
N ASP A 266 1.08 -31.29 23.19
CA ASP A 266 1.61 -29.94 23.03
C ASP A 266 0.81 -28.97 23.93
N SER A 267 1.51 -28.16 24.71
CA SER A 267 0.90 -27.23 25.65
C SER A 267 0.05 -26.16 24.95
N PHE A 268 -0.96 -25.63 25.63
CA PHE A 268 -1.74 -24.49 25.12
C PHE A 268 -0.85 -23.28 24.81
N ILE A 269 -1.32 -22.42 23.91
CA ILE A 269 -0.68 -21.15 23.60
C ILE A 269 -0.80 -20.24 24.82
N THR A 270 0.35 -19.83 25.36
CA THR A 270 0.41 -18.97 26.52
C THR A 270 0.24 -17.51 26.12
N GLN A 271 -0.27 -16.69 27.04
CA GLN A 271 -0.37 -15.24 26.81
C GLN A 271 1.01 -14.59 26.65
N ALA A 272 2.06 -15.14 27.26
CA ALA A 272 3.43 -14.67 27.10
C ALA A 272 3.92 -14.79 25.65
N GLU A 273 3.69 -15.94 25.01
CA GLU A 273 4.03 -16.16 23.59
C GLU A 273 3.33 -15.14 22.68
N VAL A 274 2.04 -14.91 22.90
CA VAL A 274 1.24 -13.94 22.13
C VAL A 274 1.74 -12.52 22.36
N THR A 275 2.00 -12.14 23.62
CA THR A 275 2.47 -10.80 24.00
C THR A 275 3.81 -10.48 23.34
N GLU A 276 4.75 -11.41 23.37
CA GLU A 276 6.08 -11.21 22.77
C GLU A 276 5.98 -11.01 21.25
N VAL A 277 5.14 -11.79 20.57
CA VAL A 277 4.87 -11.62 19.14
C VAL A 277 4.24 -10.27 18.84
N VAL A 278 3.24 -9.86 19.61
CA VAL A 278 2.54 -8.57 19.42
C VAL A 278 3.51 -7.38 19.56
N GLN A 279 4.40 -7.42 20.55
CA GLN A 279 5.40 -6.37 20.75
C GLN A 279 6.36 -6.23 19.56
N GLN A 280 6.71 -7.35 18.92
CA GLN A 280 7.62 -7.40 17.77
C GLN A 280 6.95 -7.05 16.43
N LEU A 281 5.63 -6.82 16.39
CA LEU A 281 4.95 -6.46 15.15
C LEU A 281 5.51 -5.15 14.55
N PRO A 282 5.80 -5.06 13.25
CA PRO A 282 6.22 -3.80 12.66
C PRO A 282 5.01 -2.85 12.53
N GLY A 283 5.16 -1.60 12.97
CA GLY A 283 4.14 -0.56 12.82
C GLY A 283 4.01 -0.05 11.37
N GLY A 284 2.93 0.70 11.10
CA GLY A 284 2.66 1.37 9.84
C GLY A 284 2.34 0.44 8.67
N LYS A 285 1.93 -0.80 8.95
CA LYS A 285 1.57 -1.79 7.93
C LYS A 285 0.10 -1.70 7.54
N ALA A 286 -0.19 -2.12 6.31
CA ALA A 286 -1.55 -2.24 5.83
C ALA A 286 -2.26 -3.43 6.51
N PRO A 287 -3.55 -3.26 6.89
CA PRO A 287 -4.35 -4.35 7.45
C PRO A 287 -4.75 -5.36 6.37
N GLY A 288 -5.33 -6.49 6.79
CA GLY A 288 -5.98 -7.45 5.90
C GLY A 288 -7.44 -7.07 5.63
N VAL A 289 -8.28 -8.06 5.32
CA VAL A 289 -9.74 -7.88 5.15
C VAL A 289 -10.45 -7.43 6.43
N ASP A 290 -9.82 -7.68 7.58
CA ASP A 290 -10.33 -7.40 8.92
C ASP A 290 -10.13 -5.93 9.36
N GLU A 291 -9.39 -5.12 8.58
CA GLU A 291 -9.03 -3.74 8.92
C GLU A 291 -8.27 -3.57 10.26
N ILE A 292 -7.78 -4.68 10.86
CA ILE A 292 -7.04 -4.66 12.13
C ILE A 292 -5.58 -4.30 11.86
N ARG A 293 -5.11 -3.23 12.53
CA ARG A 293 -3.76 -2.69 12.37
C ARG A 293 -2.81 -3.11 13.49
N PRO A 294 -1.48 -3.11 13.24
CA PRO A 294 -0.47 -3.40 14.27
C PRO A 294 -0.64 -2.55 15.52
N GLU A 295 -1.03 -1.29 15.35
CA GLU A 295 -1.19 -0.34 16.45
C GLU A 295 -2.37 -0.70 17.36
N TYR A 296 -3.39 -1.38 16.85
CA TYR A 296 -4.52 -1.84 17.66
C TYR A 296 -4.05 -2.94 18.60
N LEU A 297 -3.39 -3.97 18.06
CA LEU A 297 -2.90 -5.11 18.85
C LEU A 297 -1.81 -4.68 19.84
N LYS A 298 -0.90 -3.78 19.45
CA LYS A 298 0.12 -3.24 20.36
C LYS A 298 -0.43 -2.38 21.48
N SER A 299 -1.64 -1.88 21.33
CA SER A 299 -2.31 -1.04 22.32
C SER A 299 -3.15 -1.85 23.29
N LEU A 300 -3.31 -3.16 23.07
CA LEU A 300 -4.06 -4.05 23.96
C LEU A 300 -3.38 -4.16 25.32
N ASP A 301 -4.20 -4.10 26.36
CA ASP A 301 -3.80 -4.42 27.72
C ASP A 301 -3.87 -5.93 28.00
N VAL A 302 -3.76 -6.31 29.27
CA VAL A 302 -3.81 -7.70 29.71
C VAL A 302 -5.13 -8.39 29.32
N VAL A 303 -6.26 -7.67 29.34
CA VAL A 303 -7.58 -8.24 29.00
C VAL A 303 -7.68 -8.46 27.49
N GLY A 304 -7.30 -7.45 26.69
CA GLY A 304 -7.28 -7.57 25.23
C GLY A 304 -6.33 -8.67 24.74
N LEU A 305 -5.15 -8.80 25.35
CA LEU A 305 -4.20 -9.87 25.07
C LEU A 305 -4.72 -11.25 25.49
N SER A 306 -5.44 -11.33 26.61
CA SER A 306 -6.11 -12.57 27.04
C SER A 306 -7.17 -13.01 26.02
N TRP A 307 -7.99 -12.08 25.51
CA TRP A 307 -8.98 -12.40 24.47
C TRP A 307 -8.32 -12.90 23.17
N LEU A 308 -7.26 -12.22 22.70
CA LEU A 308 -6.50 -12.67 21.53
C LEU A 308 -5.85 -14.04 21.76
N THR A 309 -5.37 -14.32 22.98
CA THR A 309 -4.81 -15.62 23.36
C THR A 309 -5.88 -16.71 23.38
N CYS A 310 -7.08 -16.40 23.87
CA CYS A 310 -8.23 -17.29 23.82
C CYS A 310 -8.56 -17.69 22.38
N LEU A 311 -8.64 -16.72 21.46
CA LEU A 311 -8.84 -16.99 20.03
C LEU A 311 -7.75 -17.91 19.45
N CYS A 312 -6.48 -17.64 19.77
CA CYS A 312 -5.37 -18.51 19.35
C CYS A 312 -5.56 -19.95 19.87
N ASN A 313 -6.01 -20.13 21.11
CA ASN A 313 -6.25 -21.46 21.68
C ASN A 313 -7.48 -22.16 21.07
N ILE A 314 -8.55 -21.44 20.75
CA ILE A 314 -9.70 -21.99 20.02
C ILE A 314 -9.25 -22.49 18.63
N THR A 315 -8.44 -21.70 17.92
CA THR A 315 -7.91 -22.10 16.61
C THR A 315 -6.97 -23.32 16.70
N TRP A 316 -6.14 -23.35 17.74
CA TRP A 316 -5.23 -24.44 18.06
C TRP A 316 -5.97 -25.75 18.34
N GLN A 317 -6.99 -25.72 19.20
CA GLN A 317 -7.78 -26.90 19.57
C GLN A 317 -8.63 -27.42 18.42
N SER A 318 -9.33 -26.51 17.71
CA SER A 318 -10.24 -26.89 16.64
C SER A 318 -9.52 -27.34 15.37
N GLY A 319 -8.24 -26.96 15.18
CA GLY A 319 -7.54 -27.16 13.91
C GLY A 319 -8.15 -26.36 12.75
N THR A 320 -8.88 -25.29 13.06
CA THR A 320 -9.52 -24.40 12.08
C THR A 320 -9.23 -22.94 12.42
N VAL A 321 -9.35 -22.05 11.43
CA VAL A 321 -9.18 -20.61 11.59
C VAL A 321 -10.43 -19.87 11.11
N PRO A 322 -10.71 -18.67 11.63
CA PRO A 322 -11.79 -17.83 11.12
C PRO A 322 -11.66 -17.58 9.61
N LEU A 323 -12.79 -17.33 8.95
CA LEU A 323 -12.83 -17.08 7.51
C LEU A 323 -11.95 -15.88 7.10
N ASP A 324 -11.93 -14.82 7.90
CA ASP A 324 -11.09 -13.64 7.65
C ASP A 324 -9.60 -13.97 7.77
N TRP A 325 -9.23 -14.94 8.60
CA TRP A 325 -7.85 -15.42 8.68
C TRP A 325 -7.54 -16.23 7.42
N ALA A 326 -8.45 -17.05 6.94
CA ALA A 326 -8.28 -17.78 5.69
C ALA A 326 -8.27 -16.88 4.44
N THR A 327 -8.74 -15.63 4.55
CA THR A 327 -8.89 -14.70 3.41
C THR A 327 -7.75 -13.70 3.33
N GLY A 328 -7.03 -13.69 2.20
CA GLY A 328 -5.96 -12.72 1.92
C GLY A 328 -6.33 -11.76 0.80
N VAL A 329 -5.87 -10.51 0.88
CA VAL A 329 -6.02 -9.54 -0.23
C VAL A 329 -4.75 -9.51 -1.07
N VAL A 330 -4.81 -9.95 -2.31
CA VAL A 330 -3.66 -9.97 -3.23
C VAL A 330 -3.50 -8.59 -3.86
N VAL A 331 -2.35 -7.98 -3.64
CA VAL A 331 -1.97 -6.69 -4.24
C VAL A 331 -0.82 -6.92 -5.23
N PRO A 332 -1.03 -6.72 -6.54
CA PRO A 332 0.03 -6.87 -7.53
C PRO A 332 1.04 -5.72 -7.44
N LEU A 333 2.30 -6.04 -7.15
CA LEU A 333 3.41 -5.09 -7.10
C LEU A 333 4.32 -5.26 -8.30
N PHE A 334 4.46 -4.21 -9.12
CA PHE A 334 5.30 -4.25 -10.31
C PHE A 334 6.78 -4.52 -9.95
N LYS A 335 7.37 -5.55 -10.58
CA LYS A 335 8.76 -5.98 -10.35
C LYS A 335 9.70 -5.48 -11.46
N LYS A 336 9.46 -5.87 -12.72
CA LYS A 336 10.34 -5.57 -13.88
C LYS A 336 9.60 -5.78 -15.20
N GLY A 337 10.15 -5.34 -16.34
CA GLY A 337 9.61 -5.63 -17.68
C GLY A 337 8.42 -4.74 -18.09
N ASP A 338 7.56 -5.25 -18.97
CA ASP A 338 6.34 -4.57 -19.39
C ASP A 338 5.28 -4.60 -18.27
N ARG A 339 4.70 -3.43 -17.97
CA ARG A 339 3.64 -3.23 -16.98
C ARG A 339 2.28 -3.80 -17.39
N ARG A 340 2.10 -4.12 -18.67
CA ARG A 340 0.85 -4.70 -19.16
C ARG A 340 0.75 -6.20 -18.86
N VAL A 341 1.89 -6.84 -18.60
CA VAL A 341 2.00 -8.29 -18.42
C VAL A 341 1.90 -8.64 -16.92
N CYS A 342 0.98 -9.52 -16.54
CA CYS A 342 0.75 -9.89 -15.14
C CYS A 342 1.95 -10.61 -14.49
N SER A 343 2.69 -11.45 -15.23
CA SER A 343 3.84 -12.21 -14.72
C SER A 343 4.98 -11.34 -14.18
N ASN A 344 5.06 -10.10 -14.70
CA ASN A 344 6.01 -9.06 -14.31
C ASN A 344 5.70 -8.40 -12.95
N TYR A 345 4.61 -8.81 -12.30
CA TYR A 345 4.23 -8.38 -10.97
C TYR A 345 4.44 -9.50 -9.94
N ARG A 346 4.60 -9.08 -8.69
CA ARG A 346 4.60 -9.93 -7.51
C ARG A 346 3.27 -9.75 -6.78
N GLY A 347 2.48 -10.81 -6.70
CA GLY A 347 1.31 -10.84 -5.80
C GLY A 347 1.79 -10.77 -4.37
N THR A 348 1.45 -9.70 -3.66
CA THR A 348 1.71 -9.59 -2.22
C THR A 348 0.40 -9.70 -1.49
N THR A 349 0.24 -10.75 -0.69
CA THR A 349 -1.01 -11.02 0.04
C THR A 349 -1.02 -10.30 1.39
N LEU A 350 -1.99 -9.41 1.58
CA LEU A 350 -2.31 -8.80 2.86
C LEU A 350 -3.20 -9.77 3.65
N LEU A 351 -2.60 -10.46 4.62
CA LEU A 351 -3.30 -11.34 5.55
C LEU A 351 -3.78 -10.57 6.79
N SER A 352 -4.87 -11.06 7.39
CA SER A 352 -5.34 -10.68 8.73
C SER A 352 -4.17 -10.62 9.73
N LEU A 353 -4.19 -9.59 10.59
CA LEU A 353 -3.09 -9.39 11.53
C LEU A 353 -3.12 -10.40 12.69
N PRO A 354 -4.27 -10.68 13.35
CA PRO A 354 -4.37 -11.79 14.31
C PRO A 354 -3.90 -13.14 13.74
N ARG A 355 -4.20 -13.44 12.46
CA ARG A 355 -3.60 -14.61 11.78
C ARG A 355 -2.07 -14.57 11.78
N LYS A 356 -1.46 -13.42 11.50
CA LYS A 356 0.02 -13.30 11.51
C LYS A 356 0.59 -13.50 12.91
N VAL A 357 -0.11 -13.03 13.95
CA VAL A 357 0.28 -13.29 15.34
C VAL A 357 0.26 -14.78 15.60
N TYR A 358 -0.84 -15.47 15.31
CA TYR A 358 -0.96 -16.92 15.45
C TYR A 358 0.11 -17.67 14.65
N SER A 359 0.30 -17.32 13.38
CA SER A 359 1.33 -17.94 12.50
C SER A 359 2.75 -17.77 13.07
N ARG A 360 3.04 -16.62 13.69
CA ARG A 360 4.35 -16.35 14.29
C ARG A 360 4.56 -17.10 15.61
N VAL A 361 3.50 -17.30 16.40
CA VAL A 361 3.53 -18.19 17.56
C VAL A 361 3.83 -19.63 17.12
N LEU A 362 3.12 -20.15 16.12
CA LEU A 362 3.37 -21.50 15.59
C LEU A 362 4.79 -21.63 15.04
N GLU A 363 5.27 -20.64 14.30
CA GLU A 363 6.61 -20.64 13.74
C GLU A 363 7.70 -20.71 14.82
N ARG A 364 7.51 -20.03 15.97
CA ARG A 364 8.43 -20.11 17.11
C ARG A 364 8.46 -21.49 17.77
N ARG A 365 7.34 -22.22 17.76
CA ARG A 365 7.27 -23.60 18.24
C ARG A 365 7.90 -24.59 17.25
N VAL A 366 7.72 -24.35 15.94
CA VAL A 366 8.30 -25.16 14.86
C VAL A 366 9.81 -24.99 14.75
N ARG A 367 10.31 -23.76 14.89
CA ARG A 367 11.72 -23.40 14.70
C ARG A 367 12.73 -24.31 15.43
N PRO A 368 12.65 -24.56 16.75
CA PRO A 368 13.62 -25.41 17.45
C PRO A 368 13.63 -26.86 16.96
N LEU A 369 12.53 -27.35 16.38
CA LEU A 369 12.46 -28.69 15.79
C LEU A 369 13.15 -28.75 14.42
N VAL A 370 13.06 -27.66 13.65
CA VAL A 370 13.55 -27.60 12.27
C VAL A 370 15.02 -27.19 12.19
N GLU A 371 15.47 -26.22 13.00
CA GLU A 371 16.81 -25.64 12.88
C GLU A 371 17.96 -26.67 12.93
N PRO A 372 17.96 -27.67 13.84
CA PRO A 372 19.02 -28.69 13.88
C PRO A 372 19.09 -29.58 12.63
N ARG A 373 18.02 -29.60 11.81
CA ARG A 373 17.89 -30.43 10.61
C ARG A 373 18.19 -29.66 9.32
N ILE A 374 18.33 -28.35 9.39
CA ILE A 374 18.68 -27.51 8.23
C ILE A 374 20.19 -27.60 7.97
N GLN A 375 20.57 -27.77 6.70
CA GLN A 375 21.96 -27.79 6.26
C GLN A 375 22.70 -26.48 6.59
N LYS A 376 23.99 -26.57 6.93
CA LYS A 376 24.78 -25.40 7.36
C LYS A 376 24.94 -24.37 6.25
N GLU A 377 24.82 -24.78 5.01
CA GLU A 377 24.92 -23.95 3.80
C GLU A 377 23.66 -23.10 3.59
N GLN A 378 22.55 -23.34 4.32
CA GLN A 378 21.37 -22.49 4.24
C GLN A 378 21.58 -21.20 5.04
N CYS A 379 21.59 -20.06 4.34
CA CYS A 379 21.62 -18.73 4.96
C CYS A 379 20.29 -17.96 4.84
N GLY A 380 19.44 -18.31 3.86
CA GLY A 380 18.15 -17.66 3.68
C GLY A 380 17.23 -17.89 4.88
N PHE A 381 16.62 -16.83 5.41
CA PHE A 381 15.66 -16.88 6.53
C PHE A 381 16.20 -17.49 7.84
N HIS A 382 17.54 -17.57 7.99
CA HIS A 382 18.19 -18.10 9.18
C HIS A 382 18.73 -16.94 10.05
N PRO A 383 18.35 -16.85 11.34
CA PRO A 383 18.84 -15.79 12.23
C PRO A 383 20.37 -15.78 12.31
N GLY A 384 20.96 -14.58 12.31
CA GLY A 384 22.41 -14.42 12.41
C GLY A 384 23.20 -14.76 11.14
N ARG A 385 22.53 -15.10 10.04
CA ARG A 385 23.16 -15.35 8.72
C ARG A 385 22.59 -14.42 7.66
N GLY A 386 23.42 -14.03 6.70
CA GLY A 386 23.05 -13.11 5.64
C GLY A 386 23.73 -13.41 4.31
N THR A 387 23.50 -12.52 3.35
CA THR A 387 24.09 -12.61 2.01
C THR A 387 25.61 -12.41 2.03
N LEU A 388 26.14 -11.71 3.03
CA LEU A 388 27.58 -11.51 3.19
C LEU A 388 28.30 -12.80 3.54
N ASP A 389 27.70 -13.69 4.34
CA ASP A 389 28.30 -14.97 4.69
C ASP A 389 28.43 -15.88 3.46
N GLN A 390 27.37 -15.93 2.63
CA GLN A 390 27.39 -16.67 1.36
C GLN A 390 28.41 -16.11 0.37
N LEU A 391 28.47 -14.77 0.28
CA LEU A 391 29.46 -14.10 -0.57
C LEU A 391 30.89 -14.41 -0.10
N TYR A 392 31.13 -14.37 1.22
CA TYR A 392 32.41 -14.74 1.80
C TYR A 392 32.78 -16.19 1.48
N THR A 393 31.87 -17.15 1.68
CA THR A 393 32.10 -18.56 1.33
C THR A 393 32.43 -18.72 -0.15
N LEU A 394 31.70 -18.06 -1.04
CA LEU A 394 31.97 -18.09 -2.49
C LEU A 394 33.37 -17.53 -2.81
N HIS A 395 33.76 -16.42 -2.17
CA HIS A 395 35.10 -15.85 -2.32
C HIS A 395 36.19 -16.78 -1.83
N ARG A 396 36.00 -17.46 -0.68
CA ARG A 396 36.98 -18.43 -0.16
C ARG A 396 37.18 -19.60 -1.12
N VAL A 397 36.11 -20.11 -1.71
CA VAL A 397 36.18 -21.18 -2.72
C VAL A 397 36.98 -20.71 -3.95
N LEU A 398 36.68 -19.51 -4.45
CA LEU A 398 37.38 -18.92 -5.59
C LEU A 398 38.88 -18.70 -5.33
N GLU A 399 39.22 -18.15 -4.18
CA GLU A 399 40.63 -17.91 -3.81
C GLU A 399 41.40 -19.21 -3.67
N GLY A 400 40.84 -20.21 -2.97
CA GLY A 400 41.48 -21.51 -2.81
C GLY A 400 41.70 -22.21 -4.15
N SER A 401 40.70 -22.22 -5.03
CA SER A 401 40.86 -22.81 -6.36
C SER A 401 41.88 -22.05 -7.21
N SER A 402 41.96 -20.72 -7.08
CA SER A 402 42.98 -19.92 -7.76
C SER A 402 44.39 -20.23 -7.26
N GLU A 403 44.58 -20.44 -5.96
CA GLU A 403 45.87 -20.77 -5.34
C GLU A 403 46.43 -22.09 -5.88
N PHE A 404 45.56 -23.10 -6.06
CA PHE A 404 45.93 -24.42 -6.57
C PHE A 404 45.73 -24.59 -8.09
N ALA A 405 45.49 -23.50 -8.82
CA ALA A 405 45.22 -23.50 -10.27
C ALA A 405 44.15 -24.51 -10.71
N GLN A 406 43.12 -24.72 -9.88
CA GLN A 406 42.00 -25.61 -10.16
C GLN A 406 40.88 -24.86 -10.89
N PRO A 407 40.31 -25.44 -11.96
CA PRO A 407 39.16 -24.83 -12.63
C PRO A 407 37.92 -24.85 -11.72
N VAL A 408 37.19 -23.73 -11.68
CA VAL A 408 35.92 -23.60 -10.96
C VAL A 408 34.79 -23.42 -11.95
N HIS A 409 33.74 -24.23 -11.80
CA HIS A 409 32.50 -24.10 -12.55
C HIS A 409 31.38 -23.73 -11.58
N MET A 410 30.58 -22.72 -11.93
CA MET A 410 29.46 -22.24 -11.10
C MET A 410 28.14 -22.43 -11.84
N CYS A 411 27.17 -23.01 -11.13
CA CYS A 411 25.79 -23.15 -11.61
C CYS A 411 24.86 -22.34 -10.71
N PHE A 412 24.20 -21.33 -11.27
CA PHE A 412 23.20 -20.53 -10.56
C PHE A 412 21.80 -21.03 -10.89
N VAL A 413 21.10 -21.54 -9.89
CA VAL A 413 19.73 -22.06 -10.02
C VAL A 413 18.78 -21.09 -9.32
N ASP A 414 17.76 -20.62 -10.03
CA ASP A 414 16.69 -19.79 -9.48
C ASP A 414 15.33 -20.45 -9.73
N LEU A 415 14.52 -20.57 -8.67
CA LEU A 415 13.20 -21.17 -8.76
C LEU A 415 12.18 -20.11 -9.16
N GLU A 416 11.47 -20.34 -10.26
CA GLU A 416 10.40 -19.47 -10.69
C GLU A 416 9.23 -19.54 -9.70
N LYS A 417 8.87 -18.37 -9.13
CA LYS A 417 7.67 -18.22 -8.26
C LYS A 417 7.64 -19.25 -7.12
N ALA A 418 8.79 -19.48 -6.49
CA ALA A 418 9.03 -20.57 -5.54
C ALA A 418 7.97 -20.70 -4.42
N PHE A 419 7.46 -19.59 -3.88
CA PHE A 419 6.43 -19.61 -2.82
C PHE A 419 5.02 -19.92 -3.34
N ASP A 420 4.74 -19.54 -4.59
CA ASP A 420 3.40 -19.67 -5.18
C ASP A 420 3.16 -21.11 -5.65
N ARG A 421 4.22 -21.85 -5.98
CA ARG A 421 4.17 -23.19 -6.57
C ARG A 421 4.46 -24.36 -5.61
N VAL A 422 4.54 -24.12 -4.30
CA VAL A 422 4.85 -25.20 -3.33
C VAL A 422 3.66 -26.17 -3.24
N PRO A 423 3.83 -27.47 -3.57
CA PRO A 423 2.78 -28.47 -3.39
C PRO A 423 2.53 -28.71 -1.90
N ARG A 424 1.28 -28.53 -1.45
CA ARG A 424 0.96 -28.63 -0.02
C ARG A 424 1.11 -30.05 0.53
N GLY A 425 0.82 -31.08 -0.26
CA GLY A 425 1.01 -32.49 0.12
C GLY A 425 2.45 -32.77 0.53
N ILE A 426 3.41 -32.41 -0.35
CA ILE A 426 4.84 -32.54 -0.10
C ILE A 426 5.27 -31.73 1.14
N LEU A 427 4.73 -30.51 1.32
CA LEU A 427 5.02 -29.72 2.52
C LEU A 427 4.63 -30.47 3.80
N TRP A 428 3.50 -31.19 3.81
CA TRP A 428 3.07 -31.96 4.98
C TRP A 428 3.96 -33.16 5.27
N GLU A 429 4.40 -33.86 4.22
CA GLU A 429 5.37 -34.97 4.34
C GLU A 429 6.70 -34.47 4.92
N VAL A 430 7.23 -33.37 4.40
CA VAL A 430 8.47 -32.77 4.90
C VAL A 430 8.33 -32.35 6.37
N LEU A 431 7.24 -31.70 6.77
CA LEU A 431 7.04 -31.36 8.19
C LEU A 431 6.96 -32.61 9.08
N TRP A 432 6.34 -33.69 8.58
CA TRP A 432 6.27 -34.97 9.29
C TRP A 432 7.65 -35.63 9.47
N GLU A 433 8.49 -35.63 8.44
CA GLU A 433 9.88 -36.11 8.50
C GLU A 433 10.71 -35.31 9.50
N TYR A 434 10.47 -33.99 9.58
CA TYR A 434 11.09 -33.08 10.52
C TYR A 434 10.55 -33.20 11.95
N LYS A 435 9.74 -34.23 12.22
CA LYS A 435 9.15 -34.56 13.53
C LYS A 435 8.12 -33.55 14.03
N ILE A 436 7.52 -32.76 13.14
CA ILE A 436 6.38 -31.91 13.47
C ILE A 436 5.11 -32.74 13.26
N ARG A 437 4.46 -33.13 14.36
CA ARG A 437 3.32 -34.04 14.37
C ARG A 437 2.19 -33.51 15.25
N GLY A 438 1.11 -34.28 15.37
CA GLY A 438 0.05 -34.05 16.35
C GLY A 438 -0.61 -32.67 16.24
N PRO A 439 -0.91 -32.00 17.37
CA PRO A 439 -1.55 -30.69 17.41
C PRO A 439 -0.80 -29.61 16.63
N LEU A 440 0.53 -29.55 16.72
CA LEU A 440 1.32 -28.54 16.00
C LEU A 440 1.19 -28.65 14.48
N LEU A 441 1.26 -29.86 13.92
CA LEU A 441 1.06 -30.07 12.49
C LEU A 441 -0.36 -29.68 12.05
N ARG A 442 -1.37 -30.03 12.86
CA ARG A 442 -2.78 -29.67 12.62
C ARG A 442 -2.98 -28.16 12.63
N ALA A 443 -2.37 -27.46 13.58
CA ALA A 443 -2.38 -26.01 13.68
C ALA A 443 -1.68 -25.32 12.50
N VAL A 444 -0.57 -25.86 12.01
CA VAL A 444 0.07 -25.33 10.79
C VAL A 444 -0.84 -25.56 9.57
N ARG A 445 -1.43 -26.75 9.43
CA ARG A 445 -2.35 -27.07 8.32
C ARG A 445 -3.59 -26.18 8.32
N SER A 446 -4.11 -25.81 9.49
CA SER A 446 -5.31 -24.95 9.62
C SER A 446 -5.14 -23.60 8.92
N LEU A 447 -3.91 -23.05 8.87
CA LEU A 447 -3.60 -21.82 8.16
C LEU A 447 -3.72 -21.93 6.63
N TYR A 448 -3.56 -23.13 6.06
CA TYR A 448 -3.56 -23.34 4.61
C TYR A 448 -4.89 -23.91 4.10
N ASN A 449 -5.64 -24.59 4.98
CA ASN A 449 -6.97 -25.11 4.67
C ASN A 449 -7.95 -23.96 4.34
N ARG A 450 -8.74 -24.15 3.28
CA ARG A 450 -9.78 -23.18 2.83
C ARG A 450 -9.26 -21.76 2.55
N SER A 451 -7.98 -21.60 2.24
CA SER A 451 -7.39 -20.29 1.90
C SER A 451 -8.11 -19.66 0.70
N ARG A 452 -8.55 -18.41 0.85
CA ARG A 452 -9.21 -17.62 -0.20
C ARG A 452 -8.40 -16.36 -0.47
N SER A 453 -8.44 -15.90 -1.71
CA SER A 453 -7.79 -14.66 -2.13
C SER A 453 -8.80 -13.70 -2.76
N LEU A 454 -8.69 -12.42 -2.41
CA LEU A 454 -9.41 -11.33 -3.06
C LEU A 454 -8.40 -10.48 -3.83
N ASP A 455 -8.61 -10.27 -5.12
CA ASP A 455 -7.72 -9.43 -5.92
C ASP A 455 -8.07 -7.95 -5.76
N HIS A 456 -7.15 -7.17 -5.20
CA HIS A 456 -7.29 -5.73 -5.13
C HIS A 456 -6.45 -5.05 -6.21
N VAL A 457 -7.13 -4.62 -7.27
CA VAL A 457 -6.53 -3.80 -8.32
C VAL A 457 -6.73 -2.33 -7.95
N ALA A 458 -5.66 -1.66 -7.52
CA ALA A 458 -5.69 -0.23 -7.24
C ALA A 458 -5.93 0.55 -8.55
N SER A 459 -7.11 1.17 -8.66
CA SER A 459 -7.52 2.08 -9.75
C SER A 459 -6.89 3.45 -9.65
#